data_AF-B8ICN5-F1
#
_entry.id   AF-B8ICN5-F1
#
_cell.length_a   1.000
_cell.length_b   1.000
_cell.length_c   1.000
_cell.angle_alpha   90.00
_cell.angle_beta   90.00
_cell.angle_gamma   90.00
#
_symmetry.space_group_name_H-M   'P 1'
#
loop_
_entity.id
_entity.type
_entity.pdbx_description
1 polymer ?
#
loop_
_entity_poly.entity_id
_entity_poly.type
_entity_poly.pdbx_seq_one_letter_code
_entity_poly.pdbx_strand_id
1 'polypeptide(L)' 'MPHRGYTVRRAREGWGVYVVGTGEPVRVDGREQTGLSSESAIELLAALRVLAFIRSEFGE' A
#
# COMPACT_ATOMS: atom_id res chain seq x y z
N MET A 1 2.76 10.69 -14.35
CA MET A 1 3.59 10.04 -13.29
C MET A 1 3.21 8.57 -13.24
N PRO A 2 4.14 7.61 -13.12
CA PRO A 2 3.75 6.21 -13.13
C PRO A 2 2.86 5.98 -11.91
N HIS A 3 1.59 5.69 -12.16
CA HIS A 3 0.60 5.41 -11.13
C HIS A 3 1.17 4.32 -10.21
N ARG A 4 1.66 4.72 -9.03
CA ARG A 4 2.10 3.77 -7.99
C ARG A 4 0.84 3.08 -7.50
N GLY A 5 0.47 2.01 -8.19
CA GLY A 5 -0.60 1.12 -7.76
C GLY A 5 -0.15 0.37 -6.52
N TYR A 6 -1.10 0.13 -5.62
CA TYR A 6 -0.90 -0.70 -4.45
C TYR A 6 -1.77 -1.97 -4.56
N THR A 7 -1.29 -3.05 -3.97
CA THR A 7 -1.98 -4.34 -3.92
C THR A 7 -1.80 -5.01 -2.56
N VAL A 8 -2.77 -5.82 -2.17
CA VAL A 8 -2.72 -6.65 -0.97
C VAL A 8 -2.28 -8.04 -1.36
N ARG A 9 -1.33 -8.62 -0.62
CA ARG A 9 -0.86 -10.00 -0.83
C ARG A 9 -0.70 -10.71 0.51
N ARG A 10 -0.92 -12.01 0.51
CA ARG A 10 -0.63 -12.86 1.67
C ARG A 10 0.88 -13.04 1.80
N ALA A 11 1.39 -12.85 3.01
CA ALA A 11 2.81 -13.02 3.38
C ALA A 11 2.96 -14.23 4.32
N ARG A 12 4.20 -14.51 4.76
CA ARG A 12 4.47 -15.58 5.74
C ARG A 12 3.72 -15.36 7.05
N GLU A 13 3.65 -14.12 7.50
CA GLU A 13 2.94 -13.70 8.70
C GLU A 13 1.78 -12.81 8.26
N GLY A 14 0.59 -13.38 8.04
CA GLY A 14 -0.61 -12.61 7.68
C GLY A 14 -0.58 -11.98 6.28
N TRP A 15 -1.01 -10.71 6.20
CA TRP A 15 -1.17 -9.97 4.95
C TRP A 15 -0.27 -8.73 4.94
N GLY A 16 0.01 -8.23 3.74
CA GLY A 16 0.74 -6.98 3.57
C GLY A 16 0.32 -6.22 2.32
N VAL A 17 0.68 -4.94 2.28
CA VAL A 17 0.46 -4.06 1.14
C VAL A 17 1.77 -3.84 0.40
N TYR A 18 1.73 -3.96 -0.93
CA TYR A 18 2.89 -3.94 -1.81
C TYR A 18 2.69 -2.97 -2.96
N VAL A 19 3.78 -2.38 -3.44
CA VAL A 19 3.79 -1.56 -4.65
C VAL A 19 3.70 -2.49 -5.86
N VAL A 20 2.73 -2.27 -6.76
CA VAL A 20 2.47 -3.14 -7.92
C VAL A 20 3.65 -3.20 -8.90
N GLY A 21 4.43 -2.11 -9.02
CA GLY A 21 5.58 -2.04 -9.95
C GLY A 21 6.86 -2.70 -9.45
N THR A 22 7.20 -2.57 -8.16
CA THR A 22 8.45 -3.10 -7.61
C THR A 22 8.24 -4.41 -6.83
N GLY A 23 7.02 -4.69 -6.39
CA GLY A 23 6.73 -5.79 -5.48
C GLY A 23 7.24 -5.58 -4.06
N GLU A 24 7.81 -4.42 -3.75
CA GLU A 24 8.30 -4.11 -2.40
C GLU A 24 7.15 -3.82 -1.44
N PRO A 25 7.31 -4.15 -0.16
CA PRO A 25 6.33 -3.80 0.87
C PRO A 25 6.22 -2.28 0.99
N VAL A 26 4.99 -1.80 1.13
CA VAL A 26 4.72 -0.40 1.44
C VAL A 26 5.30 -0.08 2.82
N ARG A 27 5.92 1.09 2.94
CA ARG A 27 6.42 1.62 4.20
C ARG A 27 5.62 2.85 4.61
N VAL A 28 5.13 2.84 5.85
CA VAL A 28 4.53 4.00 6.51
C VAL A 28 5.46 4.37 7.66
N ASP A 29 5.94 5.61 7.67
CA ASP A 29 6.95 6.09 8.63
C ASP A 29 8.18 5.18 8.72
N GLY A 30 8.63 4.69 7.55
CA GLY A 30 9.77 3.78 7.42
C GLY A 30 9.49 2.32 7.82
N ARG A 31 8.30 1.99 8.33
CA ARG A 31 7.93 0.63 8.74
C ARG A 31 7.15 -0.11 7.67
N GLU A 32 7.60 -1.32 7.36
CA GLU A 32 6.93 -2.21 6.41
C GLU A 32 5.54 -2.62 6.91
N GLN A 33 4.57 -2.55 6.00
CA GLN A 33 3.17 -2.85 6.28
C GLN A 33 2.84 -4.30 5.90
N THR A 34 3.44 -5.21 6.65
CA THR A 34 3.27 -6.67 6.60
C THR A 34 2.88 -7.20 7.98
N GLY A 35 2.51 -8.47 8.13
CA GLY A 35 2.06 -8.96 9.45
C GLY A 35 0.60 -8.66 9.77
N LEU A 36 -0.13 -8.02 8.85
CA LEU A 36 -1.44 -7.44 9.11
C LEU A 36 -2.55 -8.51 9.03
N SER A 37 -3.68 -8.22 9.68
CA SER A 37 -4.94 -8.89 9.33
C SER A 37 -5.33 -8.56 7.89
N SER A 38 -6.18 -9.40 7.28
CA SER A 38 -6.69 -9.11 5.92
C SER A 38 -7.47 -7.80 5.88
N GLU A 39 -8.28 -7.53 6.90
CA GLU A 39 -9.11 -6.32 7.00
C GLU A 39 -8.23 -5.07 7.06
N SER A 40 -7.26 -5.02 7.96
CA SER A 40 -6.35 -3.87 8.09
C SER A 40 -5.51 -3.66 6.82
N ALA A 41 -5.10 -4.74 6.13
CA ALA A 41 -4.39 -4.62 4.86
C ALA A 41 -5.26 -4.03 3.74
N ILE A 42 -6.55 -4.39 3.69
CA ILE A 42 -7.53 -3.85 2.72
C ILE A 42 -7.83 -2.38 3.03
N GLU A 43 -8.04 -2.03 4.29
CA GLU A 43 -8.29 -0.65 4.72
C GLU A 43 -7.10 0.25 4.39
N LEU A 44 -5.87 -0.21 4.69
CA LEU A 44 -4.65 0.51 4.34
C LEU A 44 -4.50 0.67 2.83
N LEU A 45 -4.79 -0.38 2.05
CA LEU A 45 -4.79 -0.30 0.58
C LEU A 45 -5.76 0.78 0.06
N ALA A 46 -6.97 0.84 0.61
CA ALA A 46 -7.96 1.85 0.24
C ALA A 46 -7.46 3.27 0.55
N ALA A 47 -6.93 3.49 1.76
CA ALA A 47 -6.37 4.78 2.16
C ALA A 47 -5.21 5.22 1.26
N LEU A 48 -4.31 4.30 0.91
CA LEU A 48 -3.17 4.59 0.02
C LEU A 48 -3.60 4.94 -1.40
N ARG A 49 -4.66 4.30 -1.92
CA ARG A 49 -5.21 4.65 -3.24
C ARG A 49 -5.82 6.04 -3.25
N VAL A 50 -6.55 6.42 -2.20
CA VAL A 50 -7.09 7.77 -2.04
C VAL A 50 -5.95 8.78 -1.96
N LEU A 51 -4.92 8.53 -1.15
CA LEU A 51 -3.76 9.41 -1.05
C LEU A 51 -3.02 9.57 -2.38
N ALA A 52 -2.82 8.47 -3.12
CA ALA A 52 -2.18 8.53 -4.44
C ALA A 52 -3.02 9.31 -5.45
N PHE A 53 -4.33 9.18 -5.40
CA PHE A 53 -5.24 10.00 -6.22
C PHE A 53 -5.09 11.49 -5.87
N ILE A 54 -5.18 11.85 -4.58
CA ILE A 54 -5.05 13.25 -4.14
C ILE A 54 -3.72 13.85 -4.60
N ARG A 55 -2.59 13.14 -4.39
CA ARG A 55 -1.27 13.61 -4.83
C ARG A 55 -1.15 13.75 -6.35
N SER A 56 -1.82 12.87 -7.10
CA SER A 56 -1.84 12.92 -8.56
C SER A 56 -2.62 14.14 -9.07
N GLU A 57 -3.74 14.48 -8.43
CA GLU A 57 -4.62 15.57 -8.85
C GLU A 57 -4.16 16.95 -8.38
N PHE A 58 -3.59 17.03 -7.16
CA PHE A 58 -3.34 18.31 -6.49
C PHE A 58 -1.86 18.63 -6.25
N GLY A 59 -0.94 17.72 -6.60
CA GLY A 59 0.49 17.89 -6.29
C GLY A 59 0.80 17.67 -4.80
N GLU A 60 2.08 17.77 -4.44
CA GLU A 60 2.54 17.81 -3.04
C GLU A 60 2.41 19.23 -2.46
#